data_AF-A0A6L7F3Y0-F1
#
_entry.id   AF-A0A6L7F3Y0-F1
#
_cell.length_a   1.000
_cell.length_b   1.000
_cell.length_c   1.000
_cell.angle_alpha   90.00
_cell.angle_beta   90.00
_cell.angle_gamma   90.00
#
_symmetry.space_group_name_H-M   'P 1'
#
loop_
_entity.id
_entity.type
_entity.pdbx_description
1 polymer ?
#
loop_
_entity_poly.entity_id
_entity_poly.type
_entity_poly.pdbx_seq_one_letter_code
_entity_poly.pdbx_strand_id
1 'polypeptide(L)'
;MSPSQGSSDGSPDSIAEFVDGDPRAAALLRSSLGDLRRRLADEPGNAALREGIGRVLEGRLSLRELAADPELRLLADRGMTEVQHAWHALRPEERARLVAEGRAADHASGGSGEERR
;
A
#
# COMPACT_ATOMS: atom_id res chain seq x y z
N MET A 1 -21.64 -13.58 -37.64
CA MET A 1 -20.40 -13.35 -36.86
C MET A 1 -20.77 -12.37 -35.76
N SER A 2 -20.97 -12.87 -34.55
CA SER A 2 -21.25 -12.03 -33.38
C SER A 2 -19.93 -11.67 -32.71
N PRO A 3 -19.65 -10.39 -32.42
CA PRO A 3 -18.52 -10.04 -31.57
C PRO A 3 -18.85 -10.47 -30.13
N SER A 4 -18.11 -11.46 -29.61
CA SER A 4 -18.09 -11.76 -28.19
C SER A 4 -17.55 -10.54 -27.45
N GLN A 5 -18.44 -9.81 -26.78
CA GLN A 5 -18.08 -8.83 -25.78
C GLN A 5 -17.38 -9.58 -24.65
N GLY A 6 -16.10 -9.26 -24.42
CA GLY A 6 -15.40 -9.69 -23.22
C GLY A 6 -16.10 -9.08 -22.02
N SER A 7 -16.70 -9.94 -21.20
CA SER A 7 -17.18 -9.57 -19.88
C SER A 7 -15.99 -9.06 -19.07
N SER A 8 -15.81 -7.75 -18.98
CA SER A 8 -15.16 -7.15 -17.80
C SER A 8 -16.14 -7.36 -16.66
N ASP A 9 -16.03 -8.53 -16.01
CA ASP A 9 -16.75 -8.81 -14.78
C ASP A 9 -16.33 -7.74 -13.78
N GLY A 10 -17.27 -6.87 -13.40
CA GLY A 10 -17.04 -5.63 -12.63
C GLY A 10 -16.67 -5.86 -11.17
N SER A 11 -15.88 -6.91 -10.90
CA SER A 11 -15.32 -7.17 -9.59
C SER A 11 -14.16 -6.20 -9.36
N PRO A 12 -14.15 -5.46 -8.24
CA PRO A 12 -13.04 -4.58 -7.91
C PRO A 12 -11.75 -5.40 -7.79
N ASP A 13 -10.67 -4.96 -8.45
CA ASP A 13 -9.35 -5.59 -8.31
C ASP A 13 -9.01 -5.77 -6.82
N SER A 14 -8.73 -7.00 -6.43
CA SER A 14 -8.35 -7.34 -5.08
C SER A 14 -6.95 -6.80 -4.76
N ILE A 15 -6.65 -6.63 -3.47
CA ILE A 15 -5.32 -6.20 -3.02
C ILE A 15 -4.22 -7.16 -3.50
N ALA A 16 -4.54 -8.45 -3.65
CA ALA A 16 -3.59 -9.44 -4.16
C ALA A 16 -3.30 -9.23 -5.65
N GLU A 17 -4.32 -8.98 -6.47
CA GLU A 17 -4.15 -8.69 -7.91
C GLU A 17 -3.39 -7.37 -8.13
N PHE A 18 -3.61 -6.38 -7.27
CA PHE A 18 -2.89 -5.11 -7.35
C PHE A 18 -1.37 -5.25 -7.18
N VAL A 19 -0.92 -6.23 -6.38
CA VAL A 19 0.51 -6.50 -6.11
C VAL A 19 1.04 -7.70 -6.91
N ASP A 20 0.40 -8.03 -8.04
CA ASP A 20 0.77 -9.15 -8.92
C ASP A 20 0.86 -10.50 -8.18
N GLY A 21 -0.03 -10.70 -7.21
CA GLY A 21 -0.13 -11.94 -6.45
C GLY A 21 0.90 -12.13 -5.35
N ASP A 22 1.80 -11.16 -5.07
CA ASP A 22 2.74 -11.26 -3.96
C ASP A 22 2.00 -11.25 -2.60
N PRO A 23 1.97 -12.39 -1.86
CA PRO A 23 1.21 -12.48 -0.63
C PRO A 23 1.79 -11.62 0.51
N ARG A 24 3.10 -11.35 0.49
CA ARG A 24 3.76 -10.50 1.50
C ARG A 24 3.45 -9.03 1.24
N ALA A 25 3.58 -8.60 -0.01
CA ALA A 25 3.19 -7.25 -0.40
C ALA A 25 1.71 -7.01 -0.12
N ALA A 26 0.84 -7.99 -0.41
CA ALA A 26 -0.59 -7.88 -0.14
C ALA A 26 -0.90 -7.80 1.36
N ALA A 27 -0.18 -8.54 2.21
CA ALA A 27 -0.33 -8.47 3.66
C ALA A 27 0.15 -7.12 4.22
N LEU A 28 1.31 -6.64 3.76
CA LEU A 28 1.86 -5.34 4.15
C LEU A 28 0.94 -4.19 3.74
N LEU A 29 0.41 -4.24 2.52
CA LEU A 29 -0.53 -3.23 2.02
C LEU A 29 -1.85 -3.24 2.81
N ARG A 30 -2.41 -4.43 3.12
CA ARG A 30 -3.57 -4.55 4.02
C ARG A 30 -3.31 -3.95 5.39
N SER A 31 -2.16 -4.26 6.00
CA SER A 31 -1.78 -3.71 7.31
C SER A 31 -1.67 -2.18 7.24
N SER A 32 -0.98 -1.66 6.24
CA SER A 32 -0.75 -0.23 6.06
C SER A 32 -2.07 0.55 5.86
N LEU A 33 -2.97 0.03 5.04
CA LEU A 33 -4.32 0.59 4.86
C LEU A 33 -5.13 0.54 6.16
N GLY A 34 -5.03 -0.56 6.91
CA GLY A 34 -5.66 -0.69 8.22
C GLY A 34 -5.17 0.35 9.22
N ASP A 35 -3.86 0.64 9.22
CA ASP A 35 -3.24 1.63 10.08
C ASP A 35 -3.64 3.04 9.68
N LEU A 36 -3.61 3.35 8.37
CA LEU A 36 -4.07 4.63 7.83
C LEU A 36 -5.52 4.90 8.22
N ARG A 37 -6.42 3.91 8.04
CA ARG A 37 -7.84 4.03 8.42
C ARG A 37 -8.01 4.37 9.90
N ARG A 38 -7.18 3.78 10.79
CA ARG A 38 -7.23 4.06 12.23
C ARG A 38 -6.73 5.47 12.55
N ARG A 39 -5.66 5.94 11.91
CA ARG A 39 -5.14 7.30 12.11
C ARG A 39 -6.12 8.38 11.64
N LEU A 40 -6.82 8.13 10.53
CA LEU A 40 -7.87 9.03 10.03
C LEU A 40 -9.15 8.99 10.88
N ALA A 41 -9.24 8.15 11.92
CA ALA A 41 -10.45 8.05 12.74
C ALA A 41 -10.79 9.37 13.45
N ASP A 42 -9.76 10.11 13.87
CA ASP A 42 -9.88 11.34 14.66
C ASP A 42 -9.91 12.61 13.78
N GLU A 43 -9.89 12.47 12.45
CA GLU A 43 -9.85 13.59 11.51
C GLU A 43 -11.18 13.70 10.73
N PRO A 44 -12.11 14.60 11.12
CA PRO A 44 -13.43 14.70 10.50
C PRO A 44 -13.40 14.99 9.01
N GLY A 45 -12.39 15.75 8.54
CA GLY A 45 -12.20 16.07 7.13
C GLY A 45 -11.88 14.86 6.24
N ASN A 46 -11.44 13.75 6.84
CA ASN A 46 -11.01 12.54 6.13
C ASN A 46 -12.04 11.40 6.20
N ALA A 47 -13.30 11.69 6.58
CA ALA A 47 -14.34 10.68 6.75
C ALA A 47 -14.61 9.85 5.47
N ALA A 48 -14.68 10.51 4.32
CA ALA A 48 -14.91 9.86 3.03
C ALA A 48 -13.74 8.94 2.63
N LEU A 49 -12.51 9.42 2.79
CA LEU A 49 -11.31 8.62 2.54
C LEU A 49 -11.22 7.41 3.49
N ARG A 50 -11.52 7.60 4.78
CA ARG A 50 -11.57 6.53 5.79
C ARG A 50 -12.57 5.45 5.39
N GLU A 51 -13.75 5.85 4.90
CA GLU A 51 -14.76 4.92 4.40
C GLU A 51 -14.28 4.20 3.15
N GLY A 52 -13.68 4.91 2.18
CA GLY A 52 -13.10 4.32 0.98
C GLY A 52 -12.07 3.24 1.28
N ILE A 53 -11.15 3.51 2.21
CA ILE A 53 -10.18 2.52 2.71
C ILE A 53 -10.90 1.31 3.33
N GLY A 54 -11.96 1.54 4.10
CA GLY A 54 -12.78 0.46 4.66
C GLY A 54 -13.38 -0.44 3.57
N ARG A 55 -13.94 0.16 2.52
CA ARG A 55 -14.52 -0.57 1.39
C ARG A 55 -13.45 -1.36 0.63
N VAL A 56 -12.23 -0.85 0.45
CA VAL A 56 -11.11 -1.61 -0.14
C VAL A 56 -10.75 -2.83 0.70
N LEU A 57 -10.62 -2.67 2.02
CA LEU A 57 -10.30 -3.78 2.93
C LEU A 57 -11.39 -4.86 2.95
N GLU A 58 -12.64 -4.48 2.68
CA GLU A 58 -13.80 -5.37 2.58
C GLU A 58 -13.99 -5.96 1.17
N GLY A 59 -13.16 -5.58 0.18
CA GLY A 59 -13.30 -6.02 -1.21
C GLY A 59 -14.50 -5.41 -1.94
N ARG A 60 -15.00 -4.27 -1.49
CA ARG A 60 -16.15 -3.54 -2.05
C ARG A 60 -15.76 -2.36 -2.94
N LEU A 61 -14.47 -2.02 -2.98
CA LEU A 61 -13.87 -0.97 -3.81
C LEU A 61 -12.48 -1.45 -4.24
N SER A 62 -12.05 -1.12 -5.45
CA SER A 62 -10.70 -1.47 -5.89
C SER A 62 -9.65 -0.51 -5.32
N LEU A 63 -8.41 -1.00 -5.20
CA LEU A 63 -7.27 -0.14 -4.85
C LEU A 63 -7.03 0.96 -5.88
N ARG A 64 -7.32 0.71 -7.16
CA ARG A 64 -7.15 1.70 -8.25
C ARG A 64 -8.13 2.86 -8.12
N GLU A 65 -9.38 2.56 -7.80
CA GLU A 65 -10.39 3.59 -7.53
C GLU A 65 -10.02 4.42 -6.31
N LEU A 66 -9.58 3.77 -5.24
CA LEU A 66 -9.10 4.49 -4.06
C LEU A 66 -7.88 5.36 -4.38
N ALA A 67 -6.92 4.87 -5.18
CA ALA A 67 -5.73 5.64 -5.59
C ALA A 67 -6.04 6.82 -6.53
N ALA A 68 -7.25 6.86 -7.10
CA ALA A 68 -7.74 8.00 -7.87
C ALA A 68 -8.34 9.10 -6.97
N ASP A 69 -8.58 8.82 -5.69
CA ASP A 69 -9.12 9.78 -4.73
C ASP A 69 -8.13 10.95 -4.51
N PRO A 70 -8.57 12.21 -4.70
CA PRO A 70 -7.70 13.37 -4.56
C PRO A 70 -7.18 13.57 -3.13
N GLU A 71 -7.97 13.23 -2.11
CA GLU A 71 -7.55 13.35 -0.70
C GLU A 71 -6.45 12.33 -0.39
N LEU A 72 -6.58 11.10 -0.91
CA LEU A 72 -5.50 10.11 -0.76
C LEU A 72 -4.21 10.58 -1.42
N ARG A 73 -4.30 11.15 -2.62
CA ARG A 73 -3.14 11.68 -3.34
C ARG A 73 -2.47 12.82 -2.56
N LEU A 74 -3.25 13.77 -2.06
CA LEU A 74 -2.73 14.87 -1.24
C LEU A 74 -2.05 14.37 0.03
N LEU A 75 -2.64 13.39 0.71
CA LEU A 75 -2.03 12.75 1.89
C LEU A 75 -0.74 12.02 1.54
N ALA A 76 -0.72 11.29 0.43
CA ALA A 76 0.48 10.61 -0.05
C ALA A 76 1.60 11.60 -0.40
N ASP A 77 1.29 12.66 -1.14
CA ASP A 77 2.25 13.71 -1.54
C ASP A 77 2.84 14.43 -0.32
N ARG A 78 1.99 14.75 0.66
CA ARG A 78 2.43 15.34 1.93
C ARG A 78 3.35 14.38 2.69
N GLY A 79 2.96 13.12 2.84
CA GLY A 79 3.76 12.12 3.52
C GLY A 79 5.13 11.90 2.84
N MET A 80 5.15 11.86 1.50
CA MET A 80 6.40 11.76 0.73
C MET A 80 7.29 12.98 0.91
N THR A 81 6.72 14.17 0.97
CA THR A 81 7.45 15.41 1.26
C THR A 81 8.06 15.37 2.65
N GLU A 82 7.30 14.96 3.68
CA GLU A 82 7.78 14.83 5.06
C GLU A 82 8.92 13.79 5.17
N VAL A 83 8.78 12.63 4.50
CA VAL A 83 9.84 11.61 4.43
C VAL A 83 11.09 12.15 3.73
N GLN A 84 10.94 12.86 2.61
CA GLN A 84 12.05 13.46 1.90
C GLN A 84 12.80 14.47 2.77
N HIS A 85 12.08 15.34 3.48
CA HIS A 85 12.70 16.29 4.41
C HIS A 85 13.44 15.58 5.54
N ALA A 86 12.82 14.58 6.16
CA ALA A 86 13.47 13.78 7.20
C ALA A 86 14.73 13.09 6.67
N TRP A 87 14.67 12.52 5.47
CA TRP A 87 15.80 11.86 4.82
C TRP A 87 16.98 12.81 4.55
N HIS A 88 16.70 14.04 4.11
CA HIS A 88 17.73 15.04 3.90
C HIS A 88 18.33 15.60 5.20
N ALA A 89 17.55 15.63 6.28
CA ALA A 89 18.01 16.05 7.60
C ALA A 89 18.98 15.04 8.26
N LEU A 90 18.94 13.78 7.85
CA LEU A 90 19.85 12.75 8.35
C LEU A 90 21.29 12.99 7.89
N ARG A 91 22.25 12.66 8.77
CA ARG A 91 23.67 12.60 8.41
C ARG A 91 23.94 11.42 7.47
N PRO A 92 25.03 11.46 6.67
CA PRO A 92 25.40 10.36 5.78
C PRO A 92 25.49 9.00 6.48
N GLU A 93 26.05 8.95 7.70
CA GLU A 93 26.21 7.72 8.47
C GLU A 93 24.86 7.14 8.93
N GLU A 94 23.91 8.01 9.31
CA GLU A 94 22.57 7.61 9.72
C GLU A 94 21.77 7.07 8.54
N ARG A 95 21.87 7.72 7.37
CA ARG A 95 21.29 7.18 6.13
C ARG A 95 21.87 5.83 5.78
N ALA A 96 23.20 5.67 5.85
CA ALA A 96 23.86 4.41 5.56
C ALA A 96 23.40 3.29 6.50
N ARG A 97 23.23 3.60 7.79
CA ARG A 97 22.70 2.67 8.79
C ARG A 97 21.28 2.22 8.45
N LEU A 98 20.36 3.14 8.15
CA LEU A 98 18.98 2.79 7.78
C LEU A 98 18.91 1.91 6.52
N VAL A 99 19.76 2.19 5.52
CA VAL A 99 19.85 1.34 4.32
C VAL A 99 20.35 -0.06 4.66
N ALA A 100 21.34 -0.17 5.55
CA ALA A 100 21.87 -1.47 5.99
C ALA A 100 20.81 -2.26 6.78
N GLU A 101 20.09 -1.60 7.69
CA GLU A 101 18.98 -2.19 8.45
C GLU A 101 17.85 -2.66 7.52
N GLY A 102 17.47 -1.86 6.53
CA GLY A 102 16.46 -2.24 5.53
C GLY A 102 16.86 -3.49 4.73
N ARG A 103 18.09 -3.52 4.20
CA ARG A 103 18.61 -4.71 3.50
C ARG A 103 18.62 -5.95 4.39
N ALA A 104 19.03 -5.81 5.65
CA ALA A 104 19.03 -6.92 6.59
C ALA A 104 17.61 -7.47 6.86
N ALA A 105 16.61 -6.59 6.96
CA ALA A 105 15.21 -6.99 7.12
C ALA A 105 14.66 -7.71 5.88
N ASP A 106 15.01 -7.26 4.67
CA ASP A 106 14.63 -7.92 3.42
C ASP A 106 15.24 -9.33 3.31
N HIS A 107 16.53 -9.47 3.66
CA HIS A 107 17.20 -10.77 3.68
C HIS A 107 16.63 -11.72 4.74
N ALA A 108 16.35 -11.24 5.95
CA ALA A 108 15.72 -12.04 7.00
C ALA A 108 14.32 -12.53 6.59
N SER A 109 13.61 -11.72 5.81
CA SER A 109 12.29 -12.09 5.28
C SER A 109 12.41 -13.07 4.10
N GLY A 110 13.41 -12.94 3.22
CA GLY A 110 13.59 -13.77 2.02
C GLY A 110 14.11 -15.20 2.24
N GLY A 111 14.65 -15.53 3.41
CA GLY A 111 15.42 -16.76 3.65
C GLY A 111 14.67 -18.04 4.02
N SER A 112 13.33 -18.14 3.89
CA SER A 112 12.57 -19.35 4.31
C SER A 112 12.07 -20.25 3.17
N GLY A 113 12.55 -20.06 1.94
CA GLY A 113 11.97 -20.71 0.75
C GLY A 113 12.73 -21.87 0.12
N GLU A 114 14.01 -22.10 0.45
CA GLU A 114 14.85 -23.00 -0.37
C GLU A 114 15.70 -23.91 0.50
N GLU A 115 15.14 -25.04 0.94
CA GLU A 115 15.84 -26.31 1.19
C GLU A 115 14.83 -27.37 1.67
N ARG A 116 14.11 -27.98 0.72
CA ARG A 116 13.65 -29.36 0.84
C ARG A 116 13.83 -30.04 -0.52
N ARG A 117 14.96 -30.70 -0.67
CA ARG A 117 15.13 -31.83 -1.59
C ARG A 117 15.35 -33.08 -0.77
#